data_AF-A0A947ZQB2-F1
#
_entry.id   AF-A0A947ZQB2-F1
#
_cell.length_a   1.000
_cell.length_b   1.000
_cell.length_c   1.000
_cell.angle_alpha   90.00
_cell.angle_beta   90.00
_cell.angle_gamma   90.00
#
_symmetry.space_group_name_H-M   'P 1'
#
loop_
_entity.id
_entity.type
_entity.pdbx_description
1 polymer ?
#
loop_
_entity_poly.entity_id
_entity_poly.type
_entity_poly.pdbx_seq_one_letter_code
_entity_poly.pdbx_strand_id
1 'polypeptide(L)'
;MDTKTQILIIIISSLISGIIGVIISIIYHRKYEQHKIKIDTLKNFVAYRYNTKSVEFMKTINEIFIVFRNSKEVINTLNKLHEYISTNQKDLASDYLVKLFKAMCRDLKININKFADDSIFIRTFDIKE
;
A
#
# COMPACT_ATOMS: atom_id res chain seq x y z
N MET A 1 17.41 -42.32 -31.72
CA MET A 1 17.15 -41.97 -30.31
C MET A 1 16.20 -43.01 -29.76
N ASP A 2 16.54 -43.67 -28.66
CA ASP A 2 15.73 -44.77 -28.10
C ASP A 2 14.38 -44.26 -27.58
N THR A 3 13.31 -45.04 -27.75
CA THR A 3 11.95 -44.67 -27.33
C THR A 3 11.86 -44.45 -25.83
N LYS A 4 12.65 -45.20 -25.04
CA LYS A 4 12.78 -45.00 -23.60
C LYS A 4 13.35 -43.62 -23.26
N THR A 5 14.34 -43.15 -24.02
CA THR A 5 14.92 -41.81 -23.84
C THR A 5 13.90 -40.72 -24.16
N GLN A 6 13.08 -40.89 -25.21
CA GLN A 6 12.03 -39.93 -25.55
C GLN A 6 10.97 -39.82 -24.45
N ILE A 7 10.51 -40.94 -23.91
CA ILE A 7 9.52 -40.97 -22.81
C ILE A 7 10.08 -40.29 -21.56
N LEU A 8 11.35 -40.57 -21.21
CA LEU A 8 12.01 -39.96 -20.07
C LEU A 8 12.11 -38.43 -20.20
N ILE A 9 12.46 -37.94 -21.39
CA ILE A 9 12.52 -36.50 -21.68
C ILE A 9 11.14 -35.86 -21.48
N ILE A 10 10.06 -36.45 -22.01
CA ILE A 10 8.71 -35.90 -21.86
C ILE A 10 8.29 -35.80 -20.39
N ILE A 11 8.56 -36.85 -19.60
CA ILE A 11 8.26 -36.87 -18.17
C ILE A 11 9.04 -35.77 -17.43
N ILE A 12 10.35 -35.66 -17.69
CA ILE A 12 11.19 -34.64 -17.06
C ILE A 12 10.77 -33.23 -17.48
N SER A 13 10.51 -33.01 -18.77
CA SER A 13 10.09 -31.71 -19.30
C SER A 13 8.75 -31.25 -18.72
N SER A 14 7.76 -32.16 -18.64
CA SER A 14 6.46 -31.84 -18.04
C SER A 14 6.57 -31.52 -16.54
N LEU A 15 7.43 -32.25 -15.81
CA LEU A 15 7.68 -32.00 -14.38
C LEU A 15 8.37 -30.65 -14.14
N ILE A 16 9.41 -30.34 -14.92
CA ILE A 16 10.11 -29.05 -14.84
C ILE A 16 9.16 -27.89 -15.18
N SER A 17 8.32 -28.05 -16.21
CA SER A 17 7.34 -27.03 -16.58
C SER A 17 6.35 -26.73 -15.43
N GLY A 18 5.89 -27.77 -14.73
CA GLY A 18 5.02 -27.62 -13.57
C GLY A 18 5.69 -26.83 -12.43
N ILE A 19 6.95 -27.15 -12.12
CA ILE A 19 7.71 -26.48 -11.05
C ILE A 19 7.92 -24.99 -11.39
N ILE A 20 8.31 -24.68 -12.64
CA ILE A 20 8.50 -23.30 -13.08
C ILE A 20 7.19 -22.51 -12.95
N GLY A 21 6.07 -23.10 -13.37
CA GLY A 21 4.75 -22.48 -13.25
C GLY A 21 4.40 -22.12 -11.79
N VAL A 22 4.66 -23.04 -10.86
CA VAL A 22 4.43 -22.81 -9.43
C VAL A 22 5.31 -21.68 -8.89
N ILE A 23 6.60 -21.65 -9.24
CA ILE A 23 7.53 -20.61 -8.78
C ILE A 23 7.08 -19.23 -9.26
N ILE A 24 6.73 -19.11 -10.54
CA ILE A 24 6.24 -17.85 -11.12
C ILE A 24 4.94 -17.41 -10.42
N SER A 25 4.02 -18.35 -10.19
CA SER A 25 2.76 -18.08 -9.49
C SER A 25 2.98 -17.56 -8.07
N ILE A 26 3.90 -18.17 -7.31
CA ILE A 26 4.23 -17.73 -5.94
C ILE A 26 4.78 -16.30 -5.94
N ILE A 27 5.70 -15.99 -6.85
CA ILE A 27 6.31 -14.65 -6.93
C ILE A 27 5.25 -13.61 -7.29
N TYR A 28 4.40 -13.91 -8.28
CA TYR A 28 3.32 -13.03 -8.70
C TYR A 28 2.32 -12.80 -7.56
N HIS A 29 1.87 -13.87 -6.91
CA HIS A 29 0.90 -13.81 -5.83
C HIS A 29 1.44 -13.01 -4.62
N ARG A 30 2.71 -13.22 -4.23
CA ARG A 30 3.35 -12.40 -3.18
C ARG A 30 3.35 -10.92 -3.50
N LYS A 31 3.66 -10.55 -4.74
CA LYS A 31 3.66 -9.14 -5.17
C LYS A 31 2.25 -8.55 -5.18
N TYR A 32 1.27 -9.33 -5.63
CA TYR A 32 -0.13 -8.94 -5.64
C TYR A 32 -0.67 -8.72 -4.22
N GLU A 33 -0.43 -9.66 -3.30
CA GLU A 33 -0.86 -9.53 -1.90
C GLU A 33 -0.26 -8.30 -1.22
N GLN A 34 1.03 -8.02 -1.44
CA GLN A 34 1.65 -6.80 -0.93
C GLN A 34 1.00 -5.52 -1.49
N HIS A 35 0.67 -5.51 -2.77
CA HIS A 35 -0.02 -4.37 -3.39
C HIS A 35 -1.44 -4.21 -2.83
N LYS A 36 -2.17 -5.32 -2.67
CA LYS A 36 -3.52 -5.35 -2.10
C LYS A 36 -3.55 -4.80 -0.68
N ILE A 37 -2.64 -5.25 0.19
CA ILE A 37 -2.54 -4.76 1.58
C ILE A 37 -2.30 -3.24 1.60
N LYS A 38 -1.38 -2.73 0.78
CA LYS A 38 -1.13 -1.27 0.67
C LYS A 38 -2.38 -0.50 0.24
N ILE A 39 -3.14 -1.01 -0.72
CA ILE A 39 -4.39 -0.41 -1.18
C ILE A 39 -5.45 -0.43 -0.06
N ASP A 40 -5.57 -1.53 0.67
CA ASP A 40 -6.50 -1.63 1.79
C ASP A 40 -6.14 -0.67 2.94
N THR A 41 -4.85 -0.53 3.28
CA THR A 41 -4.38 0.48 4.24
C THR A 41 -4.70 1.90 3.76
N LEU A 42 -4.47 2.23 2.49
CA LEU A 42 -4.79 3.55 1.92
C LEU A 42 -6.31 3.82 1.97
N LYS A 43 -7.12 2.81 1.64
CA LYS A 43 -8.59 2.89 1.71
C LYS A 43 -9.06 3.19 3.13
N ASN A 44 -8.55 2.45 4.12
CA ASN A 44 -8.87 2.68 5.53
C ASN A 44 -8.42 4.07 5.99
N PHE A 45 -7.25 4.53 5.54
CA PHE A 45 -6.72 5.83 5.90
C PHE A 45 -7.64 6.95 5.43
N VAL A 46 -8.12 6.86 4.18
CA VAL A 46 -9.09 7.81 3.63
C VAL A 46 -10.46 7.68 4.32
N ALA A 47 -10.91 6.46 4.62
CA ALA A 47 -12.21 6.21 5.23
C ALA A 47 -12.32 6.83 6.63
N TYR A 48 -11.30 6.70 7.47
CA TYR A 48 -11.33 7.16 8.86
C TYR A 48 -10.76 8.58 9.06
N ARG A 49 -10.40 9.28 7.97
CA ARG A 49 -9.77 10.62 8.06
C ARG A 49 -10.63 11.69 8.75
N TYR A 50 -11.94 11.49 8.80
CA TYR A 50 -12.88 12.42 9.46
C TYR A 50 -12.74 12.42 10.99
N ASN A 51 -12.27 11.32 11.58
CA ASN A 51 -12.06 11.18 13.01
C ASN A 51 -10.64 10.67 13.30
N THR A 52 -9.70 11.60 13.40
CA THR A 52 -8.28 11.30 13.66
C THR A 52 -8.01 10.72 15.05
N LYS A 53 -9.00 10.75 15.96
CA LYS A 53 -8.92 10.16 17.30
C LYS A 53 -9.55 8.76 17.38
N SER A 54 -10.12 8.27 16.28
CA SER A 54 -10.73 6.94 16.26
C SER A 54 -9.64 5.87 16.37
N VAL A 55 -10.00 4.73 16.98
CA VAL A 55 -9.09 3.59 17.12
C VAL A 55 -8.70 3.06 15.75
N GLU A 56 -9.63 3.08 14.79
CA GLU A 56 -9.43 2.66 13.41
C GLU A 56 -8.42 3.54 12.67
N PHE A 57 -8.49 4.86 12.85
CA PHE A 57 -7.51 5.78 12.26
C PHE A 57 -6.12 5.56 12.85
N MET A 58 -6.00 5.47 14.18
CA MET A 58 -4.72 5.21 14.85
C MET A 58 -4.11 3.87 14.43
N LYS A 59 -4.94 2.81 14.36
CA LYS A 59 -4.51 1.49 13.87
C LYS A 59 -3.98 1.57 12.44
N THR A 60 -4.69 2.28 11.56
CA THR A 60 -4.30 2.44 10.17
C THR A 60 -2.98 3.21 10.04
N ILE A 61 -2.80 4.31 10.77
CA ILE A 61 -1.55 5.10 10.79
C ILE A 61 -0.37 4.22 11.20
N ASN A 62 -0.53 3.44 12.27
CA ASN A 62 0.54 2.58 12.79
C ASN A 62 0.88 1.45 11.80
N GLU A 63 -0.12 0.92 11.10
CA GLU A 63 0.07 -0.12 10.09
C GLU A 63 0.91 0.36 8.89
N ILE A 64 0.81 1.65 8.52
CA ILE A 64 1.56 2.25 7.40
C ILE A 64 3.07 2.00 7.56
N PHE A 65 3.60 2.04 8.79
CA PHE A 65 5.02 1.81 9.05
C PHE A 65 5.50 0.43 8.53
N ILE A 66 4.67 -0.61 8.69
CA ILE A 66 5.00 -1.98 8.31
C ILE A 66 4.69 -2.24 6.83
N VAL A 67 3.53 -1.74 6.37
CA VAL A 67 3.00 -1.99 5.02
C VAL A 67 3.79 -1.22 3.96
N PHE A 68 4.20 0.01 4.27
CA PHE A 68 5.01 0.85 3.39
C PHE A 68 6.49 0.89 3.77
N ARG A 69 7.00 -0.10 4.54
CA ARG A 69 8.40 -0.16 5.00
C ARG A 69 9.46 -0.01 3.90
N ASN A 70 9.15 -0.46 2.68
CA ASN A 70 10.07 -0.37 1.54
C ASN A 70 10.04 1.01 0.86
N SER A 71 9.09 1.88 1.23
CA SER A 71 8.87 3.20 0.65
C SER A 71 9.51 4.27 1.52
N LYS A 72 10.73 4.67 1.18
CA LYS A 72 11.48 5.70 1.92
C LYS A 72 10.71 7.02 2.01
N GLU A 73 9.98 7.38 0.96
CA GLU A 73 9.18 8.61 0.90
C GLU A 73 8.03 8.59 1.91
N VAL A 74 7.28 7.48 1.99
CA VAL A 74 6.16 7.33 2.93
C VAL A 74 6.67 7.32 4.37
N ILE A 75 7.72 6.55 4.66
CA ILE A 75 8.27 6.44 6.02
C ILE A 75 8.85 7.78 6.49
N ASN A 76 9.56 8.52 5.63
CA ASN A 76 10.07 9.85 5.99
C ASN A 76 8.93 10.83 6.30
N THR A 77 7.84 10.78 5.52
CA THR A 77 6.67 11.64 5.75
C THR A 77 5.93 11.26 7.03
N LEU A 78 5.83 9.97 7.34
CA LEU A 78 5.23 9.44 8.57
C LEU A 78 6.04 9.86 9.81
N ASN A 79 7.37 9.77 9.76
CA ASN A 79 8.24 10.20 10.85
C ASN A 79 8.09 11.70 11.13
N LYS A 80 8.06 12.52 10.09
CA LYS A 80 7.79 13.96 10.22
C LYS A 80 6.44 14.19 10.88
N LEU A 81 5.38 13.54 10.41
CA LEU A 81 4.05 13.64 11.01
C LEU A 81 4.09 13.32 12.52
N HIS A 82 4.79 12.26 12.92
CA HIS A 82 4.94 11.89 14.33
C HIS A 82 5.69 12.95 15.17
N GLU A 83 6.76 13.53 14.63
CA GLU A 83 7.50 14.63 15.26
C GLU A 83 6.62 15.87 15.47
N TYR A 84 5.83 16.26 14.46
CA TYR A 84 4.93 17.42 14.56
C TYR A 84 3.78 17.19 15.55
N ILE A 85 3.20 16.00 15.59
CA ILE A 85 2.18 15.65 16.58
C ILE A 85 2.74 15.73 18.00
N SER A 86 3.98 15.26 18.19
CA SER A 86 4.67 15.32 19.49
C SER A 86 4.99 16.75 19.94
N THR A 87 5.10 17.70 19.00
CA THR A 87 5.41 19.12 19.26
C THR A 87 4.16 19.99 19.43
N ASN A 88 2.96 19.39 19.44
CA ASN A 88 1.68 20.02 19.81
C ASN A 88 1.18 21.16 18.89
N GLN A 89 1.63 21.21 17.62
CA GLN A 89 1.13 22.15 16.61
C GLN A 89 -0.04 21.53 15.83
N LYS A 90 -1.27 21.75 16.31
CA LYS A 90 -2.48 21.12 15.76
C LYS A 90 -2.84 21.57 14.33
N ASP A 91 -2.52 22.81 13.95
CA ASP A 91 -2.89 23.35 12.64
C ASP A 91 -2.06 22.82 11.47
N LEU A 92 -0.86 22.28 11.72
CA LEU A 92 0.03 21.73 10.69
C LEU A 92 -0.19 20.22 10.45
N ALA A 93 -0.92 19.53 11.33
CA ALA A 93 -1.13 18.09 11.23
C ALA A 93 -1.94 17.71 9.98
N SER A 94 -2.90 18.53 9.57
CA SER A 94 -3.71 18.35 8.36
C SER A 94 -2.84 18.32 7.08
N ASP A 95 -1.90 19.26 6.95
CA ASP A 95 -1.00 19.36 5.80
C ASP A 95 -0.09 18.13 5.69
N TYR A 96 0.40 17.61 6.82
CA TYR A 96 1.21 16.40 6.83
C TYR A 96 0.41 15.13 6.51
N LEU A 97 -0.87 15.06 6.91
CA LEU A 97 -1.75 13.98 6.49
C LEU A 97 -2.00 13.99 4.98
N VAL A 98 -2.16 15.16 4.37
CA VAL A 98 -2.27 15.31 2.91
C VAL A 98 -0.96 14.90 2.22
N LYS A 99 0.21 15.30 2.77
CA LYS A 99 1.51 14.87 2.24
C LYS A 99 1.69 13.36 2.35
N LEU A 100 1.29 12.75 3.46
CA LEU A 100 1.36 11.30 3.66
C LEU A 100 0.46 10.56 2.67
N PHE A 101 -0.76 11.04 2.45
CA PHE A 101 -1.65 10.53 1.42
C PHE A 101 -1.01 10.57 0.03
N LYS A 102 -0.47 11.74 -0.36
CA LYS A 102 0.22 11.92 -1.65
C LYS A 102 1.40 10.96 -1.78
N ALA A 103 2.19 10.77 -0.73
CA ALA A 103 3.31 9.83 -0.74
C ALA A 103 2.86 8.37 -0.93
N MET A 104 1.80 7.94 -0.23
CA MET A 104 1.24 6.59 -0.38
C MET A 104 0.69 6.35 -1.79
N CYS A 105 0.01 7.34 -2.37
CA CYS A 105 -0.48 7.25 -3.74
C CYS A 105 0.66 7.18 -4.78
N ARG A 106 1.77 7.90 -4.58
CA ARG A 106 2.97 7.80 -5.43
C ARG A 106 3.61 6.42 -5.37
N ASP A 107 3.74 5.85 -4.17
CA ASP A 107 4.25 4.49 -3.98
C ASP A 107 3.41 3.44 -4.73
N LEU A 108 2.08 3.63 -4.70
CA LEU A 108 1.11 2.79 -5.40
C LEU A 108 0.96 3.12 -6.89
N LYS A 109 1.67 4.13 -7.40
CA LYS A 109 1.54 4.65 -8.78
C LYS A 109 0.10 5.03 -9.16
N ILE A 110 -0.69 5.46 -8.17
CA ILE A 110 -2.03 6.00 -8.40
C ILE A 110 -1.89 7.41 -8.96
N ASN A 111 -2.60 7.72 -10.03
CA ASN A 111 -2.48 9.00 -10.71
C ASN A 111 -3.20 10.11 -9.91
N ILE A 112 -2.46 10.82 -9.05
CA ILE A 112 -2.98 11.83 -8.11
C ILE A 112 -3.50 13.08 -8.84
N ASN A 113 -3.04 13.33 -10.06
CA ASN A 113 -3.40 14.52 -10.84
C ASN A 113 -4.91 14.64 -11.14
N LYS A 114 -5.70 13.56 -10.96
CA LYS A 114 -7.17 13.61 -11.00
C LYS A 114 -7.81 14.14 -9.70
N PHE A 115 -7.11 14.07 -8.58
CA PHE A 115 -7.56 14.52 -7.26
C PHE A 115 -7.01 15.90 -6.90
N ALA A 116 -6.67 16.71 -7.90
CA ALA A 116 -5.89 17.95 -7.79
C ALA A 116 -6.45 19.03 -6.85
N ASP A 117 -7.66 18.85 -6.34
CA ASP A 117 -8.20 19.71 -5.31
C ASP A 117 -7.81 19.15 -3.92
N ASP A 118 -6.76 19.73 -3.33
CA ASP A 118 -6.38 19.49 -1.92
C ASP A 118 -7.57 19.73 -0.97
N SER A 119 -8.57 20.51 -1.43
CA SER A 119 -9.85 20.75 -0.77
C SER A 119 -10.73 19.50 -0.60
N ILE A 120 -10.66 18.50 -1.48
CA ILE A 120 -11.42 17.23 -1.38
C ILE A 120 -10.86 16.35 -0.25
N PHE A 121 -9.58 16.52 0.11
CA PHE A 121 -9.01 15.84 1.26
C PHE A 121 -9.41 16.52 2.58
N ILE A 122 -9.49 17.86 2.57
CA ILE A 122 -9.80 18.68 3.74
C ILE A 122 -11.31 18.67 4.06
N ARG A 123 -12.18 18.66 3.04
CA ARG A 123 -13.63 18.56 3.22
C ARG A 123 -14.04 17.09 3.15
N THR A 124 -14.22 16.47 4.30
CA THR A 124 -14.97 15.21 4.38
C THR A 124 -16.38 15.42 3.82
N PHE A 125 -16.94 14.41 3.16
CA PHE A 125 -18.35 14.39 2.75
C PHE A 125 -19.26 14.18 3.96
N ASP A 126 -19.09 15.02 4.97
CA ASP A 126 -19.93 15.04 6.15
C ASP A 126 -21.10 15.98 5.84
N ILE A 127 -22.24 15.40 5.49
CA ILE A 127 -23.50 16.14 5.43
C ILE A 127 -23.87 16.35 6.90
N LYS A 128 -23.62 17.55 7.42
CA LYS A 128 -24.19 17.97 8.70
C LYS A 128 -25.71 17.90 8.57
N GLU A 129 -26.34 16.90 9.18
CA GLU A 129 -27.75 16.97 9.56
C GLU A 129 -27.95 17.98 10.69
#